data_AF-A0ABD4T2K7-F1
#
_entry.id   AF-A0ABD4T2K7-F1
#
_cell.length_a   1.000
_cell.length_b   1.000
_cell.length_c   1.000
_cell.angle_alpha   90.00
_cell.angle_beta   90.00
_cell.angle_gamma   90.00
#
_symmetry.space_group_name_H-M   'P 1'
#
loop_
_entity.id
_entity.type
_entity.pdbx_description
1 polymer ?
#
loop_
_entity_poly.entity_id
_entity_poly.type
_entity_poly.pdbx_seq_one_letter_code
_entity_poly.pdbx_strand_id
1 'polypeptide(L)'
;MISSLIITVGTRQVGWRSPDGIVRSLGADAARGVPSHVDELYQELGIERKSHEAAAQWSVRDLGERLYLHCQIENDFSPVVLLLDAEIIAKEAARDLQQVILWGTQQPDTVPWQYRRMDTLWLAELMAGAIRERYEQLTVEVWAPLLEANDHLAIIEEIETKLINHAEQGVGADQELTFLIQNRGSTPAIASALEISAAAIVRQYGVKLLIPKEPRPAFANDDQGRASAQVSTFYRSMPLGKYFWPIEKPGTGSVAWVSVNPFNI
;
A
#
# COMPACT_ATOMS: atom_id res chain seq x y z
N MET A 1 7.54 -5.02 -23.59
CA MET A 1 6.52 -4.98 -22.54
C MET A 1 7.11 -4.21 -21.39
N ILE A 2 6.37 -3.25 -20.86
CA ILE A 2 6.74 -2.47 -19.68
C ILE A 2 5.67 -2.70 -18.62
N SER A 3 6.06 -2.72 -17.34
CA SER A 3 5.08 -2.81 -16.27
C SER A 3 5.18 -1.65 -15.28
N SER A 4 4.00 -1.22 -14.82
CA SER A 4 3.83 -0.23 -13.73
C SER A 4 3.10 -0.91 -12.59
N LEU A 5 3.69 -0.87 -11.39
CA LEU A 5 3.10 -1.43 -10.17
C LEU A 5 2.42 -0.33 -9.38
N ILE A 6 1.12 -0.47 -9.15
CA ILE A 6 0.34 0.42 -8.31
C ILE A 6 0.07 -0.30 -6.99
N ILE A 7 0.49 0.32 -5.88
CA ILE A 7 0.30 -0.20 -4.53
C ILE A 7 -0.58 0.77 -3.75
N THR A 8 -1.70 0.30 -3.20
CA THR A 8 -2.46 1.11 -2.24
C THR A 8 -1.87 0.96 -0.84
N VAL A 9 -1.37 2.07 -0.30
CA VAL A 9 -0.56 2.07 0.92
C VAL A 9 -1.45 2.07 2.17
N GLY A 10 -1.19 1.07 3.00
CA GLY A 10 -1.87 0.74 4.23
C GLY A 10 -0.95 0.80 5.44
N THR A 11 -1.57 0.81 6.60
CA THR A 11 -0.89 0.95 7.90
C THR A 11 -0.01 -0.27 8.22
N ARG A 12 -0.23 -1.41 7.56
CA ARG A 12 0.49 -2.67 7.77
C ARG A 12 1.62 -2.93 6.76
N GLN A 13 1.90 -1.99 5.84
CA GLN A 13 2.90 -2.19 4.79
C GLN A 13 4.30 -1.70 5.14
N VAL A 14 4.43 -0.84 6.14
CA VAL A 14 5.71 -0.21 6.49
C VAL A 14 6.12 -0.63 7.89
N GLY A 15 7.36 -1.08 8.00
CA GLY A 15 8.06 -1.29 9.25
C GLY A 15 9.30 -0.39 9.34
N TRP A 16 9.76 -0.19 10.57
CA TRP A 16 11.00 0.50 10.91
C TRP A 16 11.93 -0.49 11.58
N ARG A 17 13.12 -0.67 11.03
CA ARG A 17 14.18 -1.48 11.65
C ARG A 17 14.89 -0.62 12.69
N SER A 18 14.55 -0.88 13.93
CA SER A 18 15.17 -0.19 15.06
C SER A 18 16.59 -0.66 15.34
N PRO A 19 17.41 0.13 16.06
CA PRO A 19 18.78 -0.22 16.42
C PRO A 19 18.90 -1.53 17.20
N ASP A 20 17.86 -1.92 17.92
CA ASP A 20 17.80 -3.17 18.70
C ASP A 20 17.50 -4.42 17.85
N GLY A 21 17.43 -4.26 16.52
CA GLY A 21 17.22 -5.31 15.53
C GLY A 21 15.75 -5.64 15.25
N ILE A 22 14.81 -5.11 16.04
CA ILE A 22 13.38 -5.36 15.90
C ILE A 22 12.80 -4.54 14.75
N VAL A 23 11.95 -5.16 13.94
CA VAL A 23 11.18 -4.45 12.91
C VAL A 23 9.83 -4.04 13.49
N ARG A 24 9.66 -2.76 13.78
CA ARG A 24 8.45 -2.17 14.36
C ARG A 24 7.52 -1.68 13.25
N SER A 25 6.36 -2.31 13.11
CA SER A 25 5.32 -1.88 12.16
C SER A 25 4.72 -0.52 12.56
N LEU A 26 4.70 0.44 11.64
CA LEU A 26 4.20 1.80 11.89
C LEU A 26 2.67 1.85 12.11
N GLY A 27 1.94 0.78 11.84
CA GLY A 27 0.50 0.66 12.09
C GLY A 27 0.10 -0.30 13.20
N ALA A 28 1.05 -0.88 13.94
CA ALA A 28 0.75 -1.77 15.07
C ALA A 28 0.62 -0.95 16.37
N ASP A 29 -0.63 -0.60 16.68
CA ASP A 29 -1.01 0.32 17.75
C ASP A 29 -1.77 -0.38 18.91
N ALA A 30 -1.26 -1.52 19.38
CA ALA A 30 -1.82 -2.31 20.50
C ALA A 30 -3.30 -2.76 20.38
N ALA A 31 -3.91 -2.63 19.21
CA ALA A 31 -5.30 -3.01 18.96
C ALA A 31 -5.45 -4.49 18.57
N ARG A 32 -6.42 -5.20 19.15
CA ARG A 32 -6.84 -6.55 18.71
C ARG A 32 -5.69 -7.58 18.61
N GLY A 33 -4.76 -7.57 19.57
CA GLY A 33 -3.68 -8.56 19.66
C GLY A 33 -2.46 -8.27 18.77
N VAL A 34 -2.34 -7.06 18.23
CA VAL A 34 -1.08 -6.56 17.64
C VAL A 34 -0.19 -5.92 18.72
N PRO A 35 1.14 -5.91 18.56
CA PRO A 35 2.05 -5.27 19.51
C PRO A 35 1.90 -3.74 19.53
N SER A 36 2.48 -3.09 20.55
CA SER A 36 2.51 -1.64 20.76
C SER A 36 3.69 -0.95 20.04
N HIS A 37 3.99 -1.35 18.81
CA HIS A 37 5.15 -0.84 18.08
C HIS A 37 5.11 0.68 17.90
N VAL A 38 3.93 1.28 17.73
CA VAL A 38 3.80 2.73 17.63
C VAL A 38 4.34 3.41 18.90
N ASP A 39 3.96 2.92 20.09
CA ASP A 39 4.46 3.47 21.36
C ASP A 39 5.98 3.29 21.51
N GLU A 40 6.49 2.12 21.13
CA GLU A 40 7.92 1.83 21.17
C GLU A 40 8.73 2.73 20.23
N LEU A 41 8.18 3.08 19.06
CA LEU A 41 8.81 4.01 18.12
C LEU A 41 8.82 5.44 18.65
N TYR A 42 7.76 5.91 19.33
CA TYR A 42 7.81 7.20 20.02
C TYR A 42 8.87 7.21 21.13
N GLN A 43 9.00 6.12 21.88
CA GLN A 43 10.04 5.97 22.91
C GLN A 43 11.45 6.00 22.30
N GLU A 44 11.66 5.32 21.17
CA GLU A 44 12.94 5.35 20.43
C GLU A 44 13.32 6.76 19.99
N LEU A 45 12.34 7.56 19.54
CA LEU A 45 12.55 8.97 19.19
C LEU A 45 12.73 9.89 20.42
N GLY A 46 12.59 9.38 21.64
CA GLY A 46 12.64 10.17 22.87
C GLY A 46 11.46 11.14 23.01
N ILE A 47 10.32 10.84 22.37
CA ILE A 47 9.13 11.69 22.33
C ILE A 47 8.01 11.02 23.13
N GLU A 48 7.40 11.77 24.04
CA GLU A 48 6.17 11.33 24.69
C GLU A 48 5.00 11.36 23.69
N ARG A 49 4.36 10.21 23.47
CA ARG A 49 3.17 10.11 22.61
C ARG A 49 1.96 10.77 23.28
N LYS A 50 1.60 11.97 22.82
CA LYS A 50 0.46 12.74 23.33
C LYS A 50 -0.82 12.51 22.51
N SER A 51 -1.89 13.19 22.92
CA SER A 51 -3.12 13.30 22.13
C SER A 51 -3.14 14.61 21.35
N HIS A 52 -3.65 14.58 20.12
CA HIS A 52 -3.89 15.78 19.30
C HIS A 52 -5.21 16.44 19.73
N GLU A 53 -6.25 15.63 19.92
CA GLU A 53 -7.58 16.04 20.39
C GLU A 53 -8.00 15.13 21.55
N ALA A 54 -9.02 15.55 22.32
CA ALA A 54 -9.53 14.72 23.42
C ALA A 54 -9.93 13.33 22.89
N ALA A 55 -9.24 12.29 23.35
CA ALA A 55 -9.37 10.88 22.96
C ALA A 55 -8.72 10.43 21.63
N ALA A 56 -8.01 11.29 20.88
CA ALA A 56 -7.32 10.89 19.65
C ALA A 56 -5.80 11.05 19.78
N GLN A 57 -5.11 9.94 20.04
CA GLN A 57 -3.65 9.89 20.10
C GLN A 57 -3.00 10.19 18.74
N TRP A 58 -1.83 10.80 18.77
CA TRP A 58 -0.92 10.80 17.62
C TRP A 58 -0.65 9.36 17.17
N SER A 59 -0.49 9.13 15.87
CA SER A 59 -0.49 7.78 15.29
C SER A 59 0.31 7.79 13.98
N VAL A 60 0.06 6.81 13.12
CA VAL A 60 0.62 6.56 11.79
C VAL A 60 1.01 7.84 11.04
N ARG A 61 0.09 8.82 10.91
CA ARG A 61 0.35 10.04 10.14
C ARG A 61 1.53 10.84 10.71
N ASP A 62 1.49 11.17 12.00
CA ASP A 62 2.54 11.96 12.67
C ASP A 62 3.85 11.18 12.79
N LEU A 63 3.78 9.90 13.18
CA LEU A 63 4.98 9.08 13.29
C LEU A 63 5.66 8.88 11.93
N GLY A 64 4.88 8.65 10.88
CA GLY A 64 5.39 8.54 9.51
C GLY A 64 6.07 9.81 9.05
N GLU A 65 5.49 10.99 9.33
CA GLU A 65 6.11 12.29 8.99
C GLU A 65 7.45 12.48 9.68
N ARG A 66 7.51 12.21 10.99
CA ARG A 66 8.74 12.34 11.78
C ARG A 66 9.85 11.45 11.25
N LEU A 67 9.54 10.18 10.99
CA LEU A 67 10.51 9.24 10.45
C LEU A 67 10.92 9.61 9.03
N TYR A 68 10.00 10.11 8.20
CA TYR A 68 10.34 10.59 6.86
C TYR A 68 11.31 11.78 6.91
N LEU A 69 11.03 12.77 7.77
CA LEU A 69 11.92 13.90 7.98
C LEU A 69 13.29 13.46 8.51
N HIS A 70 13.32 12.48 9.41
CA HIS A 70 14.56 11.88 9.89
C HIS A 70 15.36 11.24 8.74
N CYS A 71 14.73 10.40 7.90
CA CYS A 71 15.39 9.81 6.73
C CYS A 71 15.89 10.87 5.74
N GLN A 72 15.15 11.97 5.54
CA GLN A 72 15.56 13.08 4.67
C GLN A 72 16.79 13.81 5.20
N ILE A 73 16.87 14.03 6.52
CA ILE A 73 18.01 14.69 7.17
C ILE A 73 19.26 13.82 7.10
N GLU A 74 19.13 12.53 7.40
CA GLU A 74 20.24 11.57 7.36
C GLU A 74 20.58 11.11 5.93
N ASN A 75 19.70 11.39 4.97
CA ASN A 75 19.73 10.85 3.61
C ASN A 75 19.88 9.31 3.61
N ASP A 76 19.09 8.65 4.46
CA ASP A 76 19.11 7.20 4.70
C ASP A 76 17.69 6.66 4.92
N PHE A 77 17.22 5.84 3.99
CA PHE A 77 15.96 5.11 4.07
C PHE A 77 16.16 3.62 4.35
N SER A 78 17.41 3.16 4.59
CA SER A 78 17.72 1.75 4.89
C SER A 78 17.00 1.17 6.13
N PRO A 79 16.58 1.96 7.15
CA PRO A 79 15.76 1.43 8.24
C PRO A 79 14.33 1.09 7.82
N VAL A 80 13.84 1.61 6.68
CA VAL A 80 12.47 1.37 6.22
C VAL A 80 12.35 -0.04 5.64
N VAL A 81 11.40 -0.81 6.17
CA VAL A 81 11.11 -2.19 5.77
C VAL A 81 9.76 -2.28 5.08
N LEU A 82 9.76 -2.76 3.83
CA LEU A 82 8.54 -3.03 3.06
C LEU A 82 7.96 -4.39 3.47
N LEU A 83 6.94 -4.40 4.33
CA LEU A 83 6.44 -5.61 5.00
C LEU A 83 5.69 -6.54 4.06
N LEU A 84 4.83 -6.03 3.18
CA LEU A 84 4.05 -6.86 2.26
C LEU A 84 4.57 -6.82 0.83
N ASP A 85 5.36 -5.81 0.49
CA ASP A 85 5.65 -5.45 -0.90
C ASP A 85 7.09 -5.78 -1.33
N ALA A 86 7.99 -6.09 -0.38
CA ALA A 86 9.39 -6.37 -0.68
C ALA A 86 9.57 -7.46 -1.75
N GLU A 87 8.92 -8.62 -1.57
CA GLU A 87 9.02 -9.75 -2.50
C GLU A 87 8.40 -9.44 -3.87
N ILE A 88 7.31 -8.67 -3.90
CA ILE A 88 6.66 -8.24 -5.14
C ILE A 88 7.61 -7.36 -5.93
N ILE A 89 8.10 -6.29 -5.31
CA ILE A 89 8.97 -5.32 -5.97
C ILE A 89 10.27 -5.99 -6.42
N ALA A 90 10.89 -6.80 -5.56
CA ALA A 90 12.13 -7.51 -5.92
C ALA A 90 11.97 -8.39 -7.16
N LYS A 91 10.88 -9.18 -7.23
CA LYS A 91 10.65 -10.10 -8.35
C LYS A 91 10.23 -9.41 -9.63
N GLU A 92 9.41 -8.35 -9.55
CA GLU A 92 8.97 -7.64 -10.75
C GLU A 92 10.05 -6.66 -11.26
N ALA A 93 10.86 -6.07 -10.37
CA ALA A 93 12.05 -5.27 -10.74
C ALA A 93 13.12 -6.10 -11.48
N ALA A 94 13.24 -7.39 -11.16
CA ALA A 94 14.12 -8.32 -11.89
C ALA A 94 13.55 -8.74 -13.26
N ARG A 95 12.34 -8.30 -13.62
CA ARG A 95 11.68 -8.56 -14.91
C ARG A 95 11.65 -7.28 -15.74
N ASP A 96 10.50 -6.63 -15.80
CA ASP A 96 10.22 -5.50 -16.67
C ASP A 96 9.49 -4.36 -15.95
N LEU A 97 9.48 -4.38 -14.61
CA LEU A 97 8.95 -3.28 -13.81
C LEU A 97 9.82 -2.04 -14.04
N GLN A 98 9.19 -0.98 -14.53
CA GLN A 98 9.85 0.31 -14.77
C GLN A 98 9.45 1.34 -13.71
N GLN A 99 8.26 1.19 -13.13
CA GLN A 99 7.72 2.19 -12.23
C GLN A 99 6.90 1.59 -11.09
N VAL A 100 7.03 2.18 -9.92
CA VAL A 100 6.16 1.96 -8.77
C VAL A 100 5.38 3.22 -8.46
N ILE A 101 4.07 3.11 -8.33
CA ILE A 101 3.16 4.17 -7.95
C ILE A 101 2.54 3.78 -6.61
N LEU A 102 2.70 4.66 -5.62
CA LEU A 102 2.24 4.43 -4.25
C LEU A 102 1.05 5.34 -3.96
N TRP A 103 -0.12 4.74 -3.76
CA TRP A 103 -1.32 5.49 -3.39
C TRP A 103 -1.43 5.65 -1.88
N GLY A 104 -1.17 6.84 -1.36
CA GLY A 104 -1.36 7.19 0.04
C GLY A 104 -2.69 7.89 0.30
N THR A 105 -3.33 7.61 1.42
CA THR A 105 -4.49 8.39 1.87
C THR A 105 -4.03 9.73 2.43
N GLN A 106 -4.66 10.82 2.00
CA GLN A 106 -4.44 12.18 2.51
C GLN A 106 -5.79 12.90 2.59
N GLN A 107 -6.38 12.96 3.78
CA GLN A 107 -7.69 13.60 3.97
C GLN A 107 -7.54 15.11 4.25
N PRO A 108 -8.49 15.95 3.80
CA PRO A 108 -8.47 17.39 4.02
C PRO A 108 -8.64 17.75 5.51
N ASP A 109 -8.15 18.93 5.91
CA ASP A 109 -8.18 19.38 7.31
C ASP A 109 -9.60 19.54 7.89
N THR A 110 -10.62 19.58 7.02
CA THR A 110 -12.05 19.56 7.39
C THR A 110 -12.49 18.22 7.99
N VAL A 111 -11.77 17.13 7.74
CA VAL A 111 -12.07 15.82 8.34
C VAL A 111 -11.53 15.78 9.77
N PRO A 112 -12.29 15.30 10.77
CA PRO A 112 -11.81 15.20 12.15
C PRO A 112 -10.53 14.37 12.32
N TRP A 113 -9.65 14.76 13.25
CA TRP A 113 -8.32 14.15 13.40
C TRP A 113 -8.36 12.64 13.67
N GLN A 114 -9.36 12.13 14.38
CA GLN A 114 -9.49 10.70 14.67
C GLN A 114 -9.56 9.82 13.40
N TYR A 115 -10.00 10.38 12.26
CA TYR A 115 -10.01 9.68 10.98
C TYR A 115 -8.70 9.90 10.22
N ARG A 116 -8.12 11.11 10.30
CA ARG A 116 -6.88 11.48 9.61
C ARG A 116 -5.61 10.94 10.23
N ARG A 117 -5.63 10.59 11.52
CA ARG A 117 -4.46 10.03 12.24
C ARG A 117 -3.89 8.76 11.60
N MET A 118 -4.70 8.07 10.78
CA MET A 118 -4.35 6.84 10.07
C MET A 118 -4.06 7.07 8.57
N ASP A 119 -4.04 8.31 8.10
CA ASP A 119 -3.63 8.65 6.73
C ASP A 119 -2.23 8.13 6.43
N THR A 120 -2.04 7.69 5.19
CA THR A 120 -0.88 6.90 4.78
C THR A 120 0.05 7.60 3.80
N LEU A 121 -0.16 8.90 3.50
CA LEU A 121 0.78 9.72 2.71
C LEU A 121 2.23 9.50 3.16
N TRP A 122 2.51 9.69 4.45
CA TRP A 122 3.88 9.59 4.95
C TRP A 122 4.43 8.16 4.94
N LEU A 123 3.56 7.14 5.02
CA LEU A 123 3.98 5.77 4.78
C LEU A 123 4.36 5.55 3.33
N ALA A 124 3.60 6.13 2.39
CA ALA A 124 3.91 6.08 0.97
C ALA A 124 5.24 6.79 0.66
N GLU A 125 5.51 7.94 1.27
CA GLU A 125 6.79 8.65 1.11
C GLU A 125 7.98 7.88 1.70
N LEU A 126 7.82 7.24 2.87
CA LEU A 126 8.84 6.34 3.43
C LEU A 126 9.13 5.16 2.50
N MET A 127 8.07 4.51 1.99
CA MET A 127 8.21 3.44 1.00
C MET A 127 8.90 3.95 -0.26
N ALA A 128 8.55 5.15 -0.73
CA ALA A 128 9.12 5.74 -1.94
C ALA A 128 10.64 5.93 -1.80
N GLY A 129 11.09 6.54 -0.69
CA GLY A 129 12.52 6.69 -0.41
C GLY A 129 13.25 5.35 -0.35
N ALA A 130 12.69 4.36 0.35
CA ALA A 130 13.28 3.02 0.48
C ALA A 130 13.38 2.28 -0.87
N ILE A 131 12.39 2.45 -1.75
CA ILE A 131 12.41 1.83 -3.09
C ILE A 131 13.43 2.54 -3.96
N ARG A 132 13.47 3.88 -3.97
CA ARG A 132 14.44 4.66 -4.76
C ARG A 132 15.87 4.33 -4.37
N GLU A 133 16.15 4.18 -3.07
CA GLU A 133 17.47 3.82 -2.57
C GLU A 133 17.89 2.39 -2.97
N ARG A 134 16.94 1.43 -2.93
CA ARG A 134 17.23 0.01 -3.21
C ARG A 134 17.22 -0.33 -4.71
N TYR A 135 16.48 0.42 -5.53
CA TYR A 135 16.22 0.12 -6.94
C TYR A 135 16.38 1.37 -7.80
N GLU A 136 17.63 1.75 -8.07
CA GLU A 136 17.98 2.94 -8.86
C GLU A 136 17.35 2.98 -10.26
N GLN A 137 17.01 1.81 -10.82
CA GLN A 137 16.37 1.70 -12.14
C GLN A 137 14.86 1.98 -12.13
N LEU A 138 14.22 2.03 -10.96
CA LEU A 138 12.78 2.22 -10.86
C LEU A 138 12.42 3.69 -10.70
N THR A 139 11.47 4.17 -11.51
CA THR A 139 10.79 5.42 -11.22
C THR A 139 9.78 5.19 -10.10
N VAL A 140 9.77 6.04 -9.07
CA VAL A 140 8.83 5.90 -7.95
C VAL A 140 8.05 7.19 -7.76
N GLU A 141 6.73 7.09 -7.80
CA GLU A 141 5.79 8.21 -7.64
C GLU A 141 4.83 7.95 -6.47
N VAL A 142 4.43 9.02 -5.79
CA VAL A 142 3.43 8.99 -4.72
C VAL A 142 2.19 9.74 -5.19
N TRP A 143 1.05 9.04 -5.21
CA TRP A 143 -0.27 9.63 -5.43
C TRP A 143 -0.97 9.75 -4.09
N ALA A 144 -1.16 10.98 -3.62
CA ALA A 144 -1.85 11.27 -2.37
C ALA A 144 -2.84 12.43 -2.55
N PRO A 145 -3.90 12.21 -3.34
CA PRO A 145 -4.89 13.25 -3.60
C PRO A 145 -5.60 13.66 -2.31
N LEU A 146 -5.91 14.95 -2.19
CA LEU A 146 -6.56 15.51 -1.02
C LEU A 146 -8.06 15.23 -1.07
N LEU A 147 -8.48 14.06 -0.57
CA LEU A 147 -9.85 13.54 -0.67
C LEU A 147 -10.29 12.86 0.63
N GLU A 148 -11.58 12.91 0.96
CA GLU A 148 -12.12 12.14 2.09
C GLU A 148 -12.08 10.64 1.79
N ALA A 149 -11.63 9.82 2.74
CA ALA A 149 -11.40 8.38 2.51
C ALA A 149 -12.70 7.56 2.31
N ASN A 150 -13.86 8.18 2.50
CA ASN A 150 -15.21 7.62 2.31
C ASN A 150 -15.96 8.23 1.10
N ASP A 151 -15.38 9.18 0.37
CA ASP A 151 -15.98 9.73 -0.84
C ASP A 151 -15.68 8.80 -2.03
N HIS A 152 -16.47 7.74 -2.14
CA HIS A 152 -16.28 6.69 -3.14
C HIS A 152 -16.27 7.22 -4.58
N LEU A 153 -17.10 8.21 -4.90
CA LEU A 153 -17.19 8.75 -6.26
C LEU A 153 -15.95 9.56 -6.60
N ALA A 154 -15.55 10.47 -5.72
CA ALA A 154 -14.34 11.26 -5.93
C ALA A 154 -13.08 10.38 -6.01
N ILE A 155 -13.01 9.31 -5.19
CA ILE A 155 -11.90 8.35 -5.26
C ILE A 155 -11.87 7.63 -6.62
N ILE A 156 -13.02 7.18 -7.14
CA ILE A 156 -13.09 6.51 -8.45
C ILE A 156 -12.66 7.48 -9.56
N GLU A 157 -13.23 8.68 -9.61
CA GLU A 157 -12.92 9.68 -10.63
C GLU A 157 -11.43 10.05 -10.64
N GLU A 158 -10.82 10.21 -9.47
CA GLU A 158 -9.40 10.52 -9.35
C GLU A 158 -8.52 9.34 -9.81
N ILE A 159 -8.85 8.11 -9.41
CA ILE A 159 -8.12 6.91 -9.84
C ILE A 159 -8.21 6.75 -11.36
N GLU A 160 -9.40 6.87 -11.95
CA GLU A 160 -9.59 6.75 -13.40
C GLU A 160 -8.78 7.81 -14.15
N THR A 161 -8.84 9.06 -13.71
CA THR A 161 -8.08 10.16 -14.30
C THR A 161 -6.58 9.91 -14.24
N LYS A 162 -6.07 9.48 -13.07
CA LYS A 162 -4.64 9.17 -12.88
C LYS A 162 -4.19 7.98 -13.72
N LEU A 163 -4.99 6.91 -13.80
CA LEU A 163 -4.69 5.72 -14.60
C LEU A 163 -4.62 6.04 -16.10
N ILE A 164 -5.59 6.82 -16.61
CA ILE A 164 -5.63 7.22 -18.01
C ILE A 164 -4.42 8.09 -18.35
N ASN A 165 -4.17 9.14 -17.57
CA ASN A 165 -3.03 10.04 -17.77
C ASN A 165 -1.71 9.27 -17.73
N HIS A 166 -1.59 8.32 -16.80
CA HIS A 166 -0.41 7.46 -16.70
C HIS A 166 -0.23 6.57 -17.93
N ALA A 167 -1.31 5.95 -18.40
CA ALA A 167 -1.26 5.11 -19.60
C ALA A 167 -0.89 5.90 -20.87
N GLU A 168 -1.41 7.12 -21.02
CA GLU A 168 -1.11 8.00 -22.14
C GLU A 168 0.34 8.50 -22.16
N GLN A 169 0.92 8.73 -20.98
CA GLN A 169 2.31 9.20 -20.84
C GLN A 169 3.33 8.06 -20.88
N GLY A 170 2.94 6.86 -20.45
CA GLY A 170 3.84 5.73 -20.26
C GLY A 170 4.12 4.89 -21.50
N VAL A 171 3.39 5.10 -22.61
CA VAL A 171 3.43 4.19 -23.77
C VAL A 171 4.04 4.87 -24.99
N GLY A 172 5.28 4.48 -25.34
CA GLY A 172 5.77 4.68 -26.70
C GLY A 172 4.95 3.84 -27.68
N ALA A 173 4.80 4.28 -28.93
CA ALA A 173 3.88 3.69 -29.92
C ALA A 173 4.02 2.16 -30.13
N ASP A 174 5.16 1.55 -29.78
CA ASP A 174 5.47 0.12 -29.95
C ASP A 174 5.55 -0.68 -28.63
N GLN A 175 5.16 -0.11 -27.48
CA GLN A 175 5.28 -0.78 -26.17
C GLN A 175 3.94 -1.21 -25.59
N GLU A 176 3.82 -2.49 -25.22
CA GLU A 176 2.68 -2.98 -24.43
C GLU A 176 2.88 -2.68 -22.94
N LEU A 177 1.94 -1.94 -22.35
CA LEU A 177 1.90 -1.65 -20.91
C LEU A 177 1.08 -2.70 -20.16
N THR A 178 1.64 -3.17 -19.04
CA THR A 178 0.96 -4.01 -18.05
C THR A 178 0.87 -3.30 -16.71
N PHE A 179 -0.35 -3.16 -16.19
CA PHE A 179 -0.60 -2.73 -14.82
C PHE A 179 -0.51 -3.92 -13.86
N LEU A 180 0.32 -3.76 -12.84
CA LEU A 180 0.40 -4.66 -11.70
C LEU A 180 -0.27 -3.96 -10.53
N ILE A 181 -1.25 -4.58 -9.88
CA ILE A 181 -2.05 -3.96 -8.82
C ILE A 181 -1.82 -4.72 -7.52
N GLN A 182 -1.46 -4.02 -6.45
CA GLN A 182 -1.48 -4.53 -5.07
C GLN A 182 -2.42 -3.64 -4.27
N ASN A 183 -3.48 -4.20 -3.68
CA ASN A 183 -4.46 -3.43 -2.91
C ASN A 183 -4.71 -3.96 -1.48
N ARG A 184 -3.82 -4.78 -0.92
CA ARG A 184 -3.98 -5.44 0.39
C ARG A 184 -3.73 -4.52 1.60
N GLY A 185 -3.42 -3.24 1.37
CA GLY A 185 -3.11 -2.27 2.44
C GLY A 185 -4.19 -1.22 2.72
N SER A 186 -4.93 -0.77 1.71
CA SER A 186 -5.76 0.43 1.85
C SER A 186 -7.11 0.21 2.51
N THR A 187 -7.83 1.33 2.73
CA THR A 187 -9.25 1.29 3.07
C THR A 187 -10.04 0.51 1.99
N PRO A 188 -11.15 -0.15 2.36
CA PRO A 188 -11.97 -0.88 1.39
C PRO A 188 -12.43 0.00 0.21
N ALA A 189 -12.75 1.26 0.47
CA ALA A 189 -13.15 2.22 -0.56
C ALA A 189 -12.11 2.37 -1.67
N ILE A 190 -10.85 2.62 -1.30
CA ILE A 190 -9.73 2.82 -2.24
C ILE A 190 -9.38 1.49 -2.92
N ALA A 191 -9.34 0.38 -2.17
CA ALA A 191 -9.01 -0.93 -2.73
C ALA A 191 -10.01 -1.35 -3.80
N SER A 192 -11.31 -1.17 -3.53
CA SER A 192 -12.39 -1.49 -4.47
C SER A 192 -12.42 -0.52 -5.65
N ALA A 193 -12.23 0.78 -5.43
CA ALA A 193 -12.16 1.76 -6.51
C ALA A 193 -11.03 1.43 -7.49
N LEU A 194 -9.82 1.15 -6.99
CA LEU A 194 -8.69 0.76 -7.84
C LEU A 194 -8.97 -0.52 -8.62
N GLU A 195 -9.56 -1.54 -7.98
CA GLU A 195 -9.88 -2.80 -8.65
C GLU A 195 -10.94 -2.61 -9.76
N ILE A 196 -11.96 -1.79 -9.53
CA ILE A 196 -13.00 -1.44 -10.51
C ILE A 196 -12.41 -0.65 -11.69
N SER A 197 -11.64 0.40 -11.41
CA SER A 197 -11.03 1.22 -12.47
C SER A 197 -9.99 0.43 -13.27
N ALA A 198 -9.18 -0.40 -12.60
CA ALA A 198 -8.24 -1.30 -13.28
C ALA A 198 -8.97 -2.37 -14.11
N ALA A 199 -10.13 -2.83 -13.66
CA ALA A 199 -11.00 -3.73 -14.42
C ALA A 199 -11.56 -3.08 -15.70
N ALA A 200 -11.88 -1.79 -15.67
CA ALA A 200 -12.41 -1.08 -16.84
C ALA A 200 -11.40 -1.04 -18.01
N ILE A 201 -10.10 -1.06 -17.71
CA ILE A 201 -9.03 -0.90 -18.70
C ILE A 201 -8.43 -2.23 -19.21
N VAL A 202 -8.91 -3.39 -18.73
CA VAL A 202 -8.39 -4.74 -19.11
C VAL A 202 -8.52 -5.06 -20.60
N ARG A 203 -9.38 -4.34 -21.33
CA ARG A 203 -9.54 -4.50 -22.78
C ARG A 203 -8.41 -3.86 -23.58
N GLN A 204 -7.72 -2.88 -23.00
CA GLN A 204 -6.66 -2.11 -23.66
C GLN A 204 -5.28 -2.46 -23.11
N TYR A 205 -5.19 -2.84 -21.82
CA TYR A 205 -3.92 -3.12 -21.15
C TYR A 205 -3.92 -4.47 -20.45
N GLY A 206 -2.73 -5.04 -20.30
CA GLY A 206 -2.55 -6.18 -19.40
C GLY A 206 -2.77 -5.72 -17.95
N VAL A 207 -3.59 -6.43 -17.17
CA VAL A 207 -3.79 -6.10 -15.75
C VAL A 207 -3.65 -7.37 -14.91
N LYS A 208 -2.78 -7.32 -13.90
CA LYS A 208 -2.56 -8.41 -12.95
C LYS A 208 -2.73 -7.92 -11.52
N LEU A 209 -3.52 -8.63 -10.74
CA LEU A 209 -3.60 -8.47 -9.30
C LEU A 209 -2.48 -9.28 -8.64
N LEU A 210 -1.65 -8.62 -7.84
CA LEU A 210 -0.57 -9.19 -7.05
C LEU A 210 -1.01 -9.23 -5.58
N ILE A 211 -1.13 -10.45 -5.05
CA ILE A 211 -1.69 -10.71 -3.72
C ILE A 211 -0.56 -11.22 -2.83
N PRO A 212 0.05 -10.39 -1.97
CA PRO A 212 1.04 -10.85 -1.02
C PRO A 212 0.40 -11.79 0.00
N LYS A 213 1.14 -12.81 0.40
CA LYS A 213 0.75 -13.72 1.47
C LYS A 213 1.22 -13.13 2.79
N GLU A 214 0.27 -12.72 3.64
CA GLU A 214 0.62 -12.27 4.99
C GLU A 214 1.42 -13.34 5.74
N PRO A 215 2.54 -12.97 6.39
CA PRO A 215 3.30 -13.88 7.23
C PRO A 215 2.44 -14.47 8.36
N ARG A 216 2.74 -15.71 8.74
CA ARG A 216 2.09 -16.41 9.85
C ARG A 216 3.17 -16.98 10.77
N PRO A 217 3.41 -16.39 11.95
CA PRO A 217 2.73 -15.20 12.49
C PRO A 217 3.14 -13.90 11.77
N ALA A 218 2.29 -12.87 11.82
CA ALA A 218 2.61 -11.53 11.30
C ALA A 218 3.66 -10.81 12.17
N PHE A 219 3.73 -11.20 13.44
CA PHE A 219 4.71 -10.75 14.43
C PHE A 219 5.33 -11.97 15.09
N ALA A 220 6.64 -12.14 14.96
CA ALA A 220 7.37 -13.20 15.65
C ALA A 220 8.11 -12.58 16.84
N ASN A 221 8.13 -13.29 17.97
CA ASN A 221 8.89 -12.85 19.13
C ASN A 221 10.34 -13.30 19.02
N ASP A 222 11.26 -12.45 19.46
CA ASP A 222 12.64 -12.83 19.71
C ASP A 222 12.79 -13.60 21.04
N ASP A 223 14.04 -13.97 21.38
CA ASP A 223 14.37 -14.69 22.61
C ASP A 223 14.04 -13.89 23.90
N GLN A 224 13.84 -12.57 23.78
CA GLN A 224 13.47 -11.68 24.88
C GLN A 224 11.96 -11.40 24.92
N GLY A 225 11.16 -12.02 24.04
CA GLY A 225 9.72 -11.83 23.96
C GLY A 225 9.29 -10.54 23.24
N ARG A 226 10.22 -9.83 22.58
CA ARG A 226 9.92 -8.62 21.81
C ARG A 226 9.36 -9.01 20.46
N ALA A 227 8.18 -8.49 20.13
CA ALA A 227 7.52 -8.77 18.86
C ALA A 227 8.23 -8.02 17.73
N SER A 228 8.47 -8.69 16.60
CA SER A 228 9.00 -8.10 15.37
C SER A 228 8.08 -8.40 14.21
N ALA A 229 7.70 -7.38 13.46
CA ALA A 229 6.94 -7.51 12.22
C ALA A 229 7.72 -8.37 11.22
N GLN A 230 7.00 -9.25 10.54
CA GLN A 230 7.55 -10.17 9.55
C GLN A 230 7.29 -9.65 8.14
N VAL A 231 8.18 -10.01 7.21
CA VAL A 231 8.07 -9.63 5.79
C VAL A 231 7.42 -10.77 5.01
N SER A 232 6.53 -10.43 4.08
CA SER A 232 5.97 -11.39 3.13
C SER A 232 7.05 -11.90 2.18
N THR A 233 7.17 -13.23 2.08
CA THR A 233 8.14 -13.91 1.21
C THR A 233 7.50 -14.56 -0.02
N PHE A 234 6.20 -14.35 -0.21
CA PHE A 234 5.44 -14.95 -1.30
C PHE A 234 4.26 -14.09 -1.71
N TYR A 235 3.99 -14.03 -3.01
CA TYR A 235 2.75 -13.47 -3.54
C TYR A 235 2.19 -14.34 -4.65
N ARG A 236 0.88 -14.23 -4.87
CA ARG A 236 0.18 -14.81 -6.01
C ARG A 236 -0.07 -13.72 -7.04
N SER A 237 0.19 -14.02 -8.31
CA SER A 237 -0.22 -13.17 -9.44
C SER A 237 -1.45 -13.75 -10.11
N MET A 238 -2.43 -12.90 -10.41
CA MET A 238 -3.67 -13.28 -11.09
C MET A 238 -4.04 -12.26 -12.16
N PRO A 239 -4.20 -12.65 -13.43
CA PRO A 239 -4.75 -11.76 -14.45
C PRO A 239 -6.17 -11.33 -14.08
N LEU A 240 -6.44 -10.02 -14.04
CA LEU A 240 -7.72 -9.48 -13.60
C LEU A 240 -8.85 -9.88 -14.57
N GLY A 241 -8.55 -10.06 -15.86
CA GLY A 241 -9.50 -10.58 -16.85
C GLY A 241 -10.15 -11.92 -16.49
N LYS A 242 -9.54 -12.74 -15.60
CA LYS A 242 -10.15 -14.00 -15.13
C LYS A 242 -11.43 -13.78 -14.32
N TYR A 243 -11.60 -12.63 -13.66
CA TYR A 243 -12.83 -12.31 -12.92
C TYR A 243 -14.05 -12.12 -13.83
N PHE A 244 -13.84 -11.64 -15.06
CA PHE A 244 -14.93 -11.32 -16.00
C PHE A 244 -15.37 -12.53 -16.83
N TRP A 245 -14.64 -13.64 -16.78
CA TRP A 245 -14.95 -14.85 -17.54
C TRP A 245 -16.39 -15.37 -17.38
N PRO A 246 -17.02 -15.32 -16.19
CA PRO A 246 -18.43 -15.73 -16.05
C PRO A 246 -19.41 -14.82 -16.79
N ILE A 247 -19.06 -13.54 -17.01
CA ILE A 247 -19.90 -12.52 -17.68
C ILE A 247 -19.65 -12.54 -19.19
N GLU A 248 -18.39 -12.75 -19.60
CA GLU A 248 -17.97 -12.82 -21.01
C GLU A 248 -18.34 -14.15 -21.69
N LYS A 249 -18.84 -15.15 -20.94
CA LYS A 249 -19.45 -16.35 -21.54
C LYS A 249 -20.80 -15.97 -22.17
N PRO A 250 -21.00 -16.19 -23.48
CA PRO A 250 -22.33 -16.11 -24.08
C PRO A 250 -23.27 -17.04 -23.32
N GLY A 251 -24.38 -16.49 -22.81
CA GLY A 251 -25.22 -17.16 -21.82
C GLY A 251 -25.69 -18.55 -22.25
N THR A 252 -25.23 -19.59 -21.56
CA THR A 252 -26.08 -20.75 -21.30
C THR A 252 -26.96 -20.34 -20.12
N GLY A 253 -28.25 -20.11 -20.37
CA GLY A 253 -29.19 -19.45 -19.48
C GLY A 253 -29.15 -19.88 -18.01
N SER A 254 -29.58 -18.95 -17.16
CA SER A 254 -29.57 -18.92 -15.68
C SER A 254 -28.26 -18.44 -15.03
N VAL A 255 -28.15 -17.12 -14.85
CA VAL A 255 -27.19 -16.51 -13.93
C VAL A 255 -27.75 -16.71 -12.52
N ALA A 256 -27.28 -17.75 -11.82
CA ALA A 256 -27.39 -17.78 -10.37
C ALA A 256 -26.43 -16.71 -9.84
N TRP A 257 -26.97 -15.66 -9.21
CA TRP A 257 -26.19 -14.67 -8.47
C TRP A 257 -25.47 -15.39 -7.33
N VAL A 258 -24.21 -15.77 -7.55
CA VAL A 258 -23.34 -16.15 -6.45
C VAL A 258 -22.94 -14.85 -5.78
N SER A 259 -23.57 -14.56 -4.64
CA SER A 259 -23.06 -13.58 -3.68
C SER A 259 -21.68 -14.05 -3.24
N VAL A 260 -20.63 -13.53 -3.87
CA VAL A 260 -19.26 -13.73 -3.41
C VAL A 260 -18.98 -12.61 -2.43
N ASN A 261 -19.08 -12.92 -1.14
CA ASN A 261 -18.69 -12.03 -0.07
C ASN A 261 -17.17 -11.81 -0.14
N PRO A 262 -16.66 -10.60 -0.41
CA PRO A 262 -15.23 -10.36 -0.65
C PRO A 262 -14.35 -10.51 0.61
N PHE A 263 -14.94 -10.83 1.77
CA PHE A 263 -14.23 -10.91 3.06
C PHE A 263 -13.73 -12.30 3.46
N ASN A 264 -13.75 -13.30 2.58
CA ASN A 264 -13.24 -14.65 2.87
C ASN A 264 -12.13 -15.10 1.90
N ILE A 265 -11.02 -14.36 1.81
CA ILE A 265 -9.71 -14.86 1.32
C ILE A 265 -8.54 -14.24 2.10
#